data_AF-A0A252E915-F1
#
_entry.id   AF-A0A252E915-F1
#
_cell.length_a   1.000
_cell.length_b   1.000
_cell.length_c   1.000
_cell.angle_alpha   90.00
_cell.angle_beta   90.00
_cell.angle_gamma   90.00
#
_symmetry.space_group_name_H-M   'P 1'
#
loop_
_entity.id
_entity.type
_entity.pdbx_description
1 polymer ?
#
loop_
_entity_poly.entity_id
_entity_poly.type
_entity_poly.pdbx_seq_one_letter_code
_entity_poly.pdbx_strand_id
1 'polypeptide(L)'
;MEILETYHNGQLVEVTEVESIPLPNISQFNTQMMLADSYSRLIANTVNQQWKTRLEIAAVRLELKPEITQADLETFKFIWDNVVDAVPSGILTSVDGEEWNQISTSNNMPFYFGDDFKMIVRGE
;
A
#
# COMPACT_ATOMS: atom_id res chain seq x y z
N MET A 1 -18.73 9.34 -6.52
CA MET A 1 -20.10 8.81 -6.69
C MET A 1 -20.23 8.29 -8.09
N GLU A 2 -20.46 6.99 -8.21
CA GLU A 2 -20.79 6.37 -9.48
C GLU A 2 -22.29 6.04 -9.49
N ILE A 3 -22.93 6.25 -10.64
CA ILE A 3 -24.34 5.98 -10.83
C ILE A 3 -24.45 4.71 -11.69
N LEU A 4 -25.03 3.67 -11.12
CA LEU A 4 -25.38 2.46 -11.85
C LEU A 4 -26.83 2.56 -12.31
N GLU A 5 -27.02 2.60 -13.63
CA GLU A 5 -28.31 2.66 -14.27
C GLU A 5 -28.70 1.28 -14.78
N THR A 6 -29.77 0.71 -14.23
CA THR A 6 -30.29 -0.60 -14.68
C THR A 6 -31.43 -0.39 -15.66
N TYR A 7 -31.33 -1.03 -16.83
CA TYR A 7 -32.33 -0.96 -17.88
C TYR A 7 -33.04 -2.30 -18.09
N HIS A 8 -34.37 -2.27 -18.21
CA HIS A 8 -35.17 -3.43 -18.65
C HIS A 8 -35.97 -3.04 -19.90
N ASN A 9 -35.81 -3.80 -20.99
CA ASN A 9 -36.40 -3.48 -22.31
C ASN A 9 -36.12 -2.04 -22.79
N GLY A 10 -34.94 -1.49 -22.47
CA GLY A 10 -34.55 -0.13 -22.85
C GLY A 10 -35.18 0.99 -21.99
N GLN A 11 -35.94 0.65 -20.95
CA GLN A 11 -36.42 1.61 -19.95
C GLN A 11 -35.54 1.57 -18.71
N LEU A 12 -35.14 2.73 -18.22
CA LEU A 12 -34.44 2.87 -16.93
C LEU A 12 -35.39 2.45 -15.81
N VAL A 13 -35.04 1.41 -15.08
CA VAL A 13 -35.87 0.83 -14.00
C VAL A 13 -35.29 1.04 -12.61
N GLU A 14 -33.99 1.29 -12.50
CA GLU A 14 -33.33 1.52 -11.22
C GLU A 14 -32.09 2.39 -11.38
N VAL A 15 -31.87 3.27 -10.42
CA VAL A 15 -30.66 4.07 -10.27
C VAL A 15 -30.07 3.75 -8.90
N THR A 16 -28.91 3.13 -8.89
CA THR A 16 -28.19 2.79 -7.66
C THR A 16 -27.00 3.75 -7.52
N GLU A 17 -26.96 4.47 -6.41
CA GLU A 17 -25.76 5.22 -6.03
C GLU A 17 -24.75 4.25 -5.43
N VAL A 18 -23.60 4.10 -6.08
CA VAL A 18 -22.49 3.31 -5.55
C VAL A 18 -21.47 4.25 -4.95
N GLU A 19 -21.13 3.97 -3.69
CA GLU A 19 -20.03 4.65 -3.00
C GLU A 19 -18.75 4.34 -3.77
N SER A 20 -18.18 5.38 -4.39
CA SER A 20 -16.93 5.23 -5.14
C SER A 20 -15.83 4.85 -4.16
N ILE A 21 -15.21 3.69 -4.35
CA ILE A 21 -14.05 3.28 -3.55
C ILE A 21 -12.99 4.38 -3.73
N PRO A 22 -12.52 5.00 -2.64
CA PRO A 22 -11.52 6.04 -2.74
C PRO A 22 -10.27 5.52 -3.45
N LEU A 23 -9.76 6.29 -4.42
CA LEU A 23 -8.53 5.92 -5.12
C LEU A 23 -7.33 5.93 -4.15
N PRO A 24 -6.37 5.00 -4.32
CA PRO A 24 -5.13 5.01 -3.53
C PRO A 24 -4.39 6.34 -3.65
N ASN A 25 -4.03 6.94 -2.52
CA ASN A 25 -3.22 8.16 -2.48
C ASN A 25 -1.76 7.81 -2.19
N ILE A 26 -1.06 7.37 -3.24
CA ILE A 26 0.33 6.89 -3.15
C ILE A 26 1.27 8.01 -2.66
N SER A 27 1.08 9.24 -3.14
CA SER A 27 1.95 10.37 -2.81
C SER A 27 1.87 10.71 -1.32
N GLN A 28 0.65 10.74 -0.77
CA GLN A 28 0.44 10.97 0.67
C GLN A 28 0.89 9.77 1.50
N PHE A 29 0.67 8.53 1.03
CA PHE A 29 1.23 7.32 1.65
C PHE A 29 2.76 7.41 1.75
N ASN A 30 3.46 7.65 0.65
CA ASN A 30 4.92 7.77 0.60
C ASN A 30 5.41 8.88 1.54
N THR A 31 4.74 10.03 1.54
CA THR A 31 5.08 11.16 2.42
C THR A 31 4.93 10.80 3.89
N GLN A 32 3.81 10.20 4.28
CA GLN A 32 3.57 9.78 5.67
C GLN A 32 4.52 8.68 6.11
N MET A 33 4.80 7.71 5.25
CA MET A 33 5.81 6.68 5.51
C MET A 33 7.18 7.31 5.75
N MET A 34 7.63 8.25 4.92
CA MET A 34 8.92 8.92 5.10
C MET A 34 9.02 9.72 6.42
N LEU A 35 7.89 10.17 6.96
CA LEU A 35 7.83 10.92 8.22
C LEU A 35 7.64 10.01 9.45
N ALA A 36 7.32 8.74 9.25
CA ALA A 36 7.06 7.79 10.33
C ALA A 36 8.36 7.32 11.01
N ASP A 37 8.34 7.26 12.34
CA ASP A 37 9.47 6.74 13.13
C ASP A 37 9.70 5.25 12.84
N SER A 38 8.61 4.49 12.64
CA SER A 38 8.65 3.07 12.28
C SER A 38 9.35 2.82 10.94
N TYR A 39 9.08 3.66 9.93
CA TYR A 39 9.77 3.57 8.64
C TYR A 39 11.24 3.96 8.76
N SER A 40 11.54 5.01 9.53
CA SER A 40 12.93 5.39 9.83
C SER A 40 13.69 4.23 10.50
N ARG A 41 13.05 3.51 11.43
CA ARG A 41 13.59 2.31 12.08
C ARG A 41 13.85 1.17 11.08
N LEU A 42 12.88 0.85 10.21
CA LEU A 42 13.03 -0.14 9.14
C LEU A 42 14.26 0.17 8.27
N ILE A 43 14.33 1.40 7.77
CA ILE A 43 15.35 1.85 6.81
C ILE A 43 16.74 2.00 7.44
N ALA A 44 16.83 2.33 8.72
CA ALA A 44 18.10 2.43 9.45
C ALA A 44 18.68 1.04 9.82
N ASN A 45 17.83 0.03 10.01
CA ASN A 45 18.23 -1.28 10.51
C ASN A 45 18.23 -2.39 9.46
N THR A 46 17.75 -2.13 8.24
CA THR A 46 17.90 -3.08 7.13
C THR A 46 19.38 -3.25 6.77
N VAL A 47 19.89 -4.48 6.87
CA VAL A 47 21.31 -4.76 6.58
C VAL A 47 21.58 -4.90 5.08
N ASN A 48 20.53 -4.99 4.26
CA ASN A 48 20.65 -5.10 2.80
C ASN A 48 20.37 -3.76 2.10
N GLN A 49 21.44 -3.01 1.83
CA GLN A 49 21.36 -1.71 1.17
C GLN A 49 20.77 -1.77 -0.25
N GLN A 50 20.93 -2.90 -0.95
CA GLN A 50 20.35 -3.06 -2.28
C GLN A 50 18.82 -3.07 -2.22
N TRP A 51 18.23 -3.75 -1.23
CA TRP A 51 16.78 -3.78 -1.06
C TRP A 51 16.23 -2.43 -0.63
N LYS A 52 16.94 -1.71 0.25
CA LYS A 52 16.61 -0.32 0.60
C LYS A 52 16.51 0.58 -0.63
N THR A 53 17.54 0.61 -1.48
CA THR A 53 17.52 1.43 -2.70
C THR A 53 16.40 1.00 -3.65
N ARG A 54 16.12 -0.30 -3.77
CA ARG A 54 15.01 -0.80 -4.59
C ARG A 54 13.66 -0.35 -4.06
N LEU A 55 13.48 -0.29 -2.74
CA LEU A 55 12.25 0.19 -2.12
C LEU A 55 11.99 1.67 -2.44
N GLU A 56 13.02 2.51 -2.29
CA GLU A 56 12.94 3.95 -2.63
C GLU A 56 12.58 4.15 -4.12
N ILE A 57 13.22 3.39 -5.02
CA ILE A 57 12.90 3.44 -6.46
C ILE A 57 11.48 2.94 -6.74
N ALA A 58 11.04 1.86 -6.08
CA ALA A 58 9.72 1.29 -6.29
C ALA A 58 8.61 2.23 -5.82
N ALA A 59 8.79 2.90 -4.67
CA ALA A 59 7.84 3.89 -4.15
C ALA A 59 7.64 5.05 -5.14
N VAL A 60 8.72 5.61 -5.69
CA VAL A 60 8.65 6.67 -6.70
C VAL A 60 8.01 6.18 -7.99
N ARG A 61 8.35 4.97 -8.46
CA ARG A 61 7.75 4.41 -9.68
C ARG A 61 6.25 4.19 -9.54
N LEU A 62 5.79 3.74 -8.37
CA LEU A 62 4.38 3.53 -8.09
C LEU A 62 3.61 4.85 -8.17
N GLU A 63 4.17 5.92 -7.61
CA GLU A 63 3.58 7.27 -7.64
C GLU A 63 3.46 7.86 -9.06
N LEU A 64 4.39 7.52 -9.96
CA LEU A 64 4.39 7.98 -11.34
C LEU A 64 3.41 7.23 -12.26
N LYS A 65 2.78 6.16 -11.78
CA LYS A 65 1.89 5.34 -12.60
C LYS A 65 0.50 5.97 -12.72
N PRO A 66 -0.09 6.01 -13.94
CA PRO A 66 -1.47 6.46 -14.11
C PRO A 66 -2.48 5.49 -13.51
N GLU A 67 -2.12 4.21 -13.42
CA GLU A 67 -2.92 3.14 -12.83
C GLU A 67 -1.98 2.13 -12.15
N ILE A 68 -2.33 1.70 -10.94
CA ILE A 68 -1.59 0.67 -10.21
C ILE A 68 -2.17 -0.70 -10.57
N THR A 69 -1.36 -1.57 -11.16
CA THR A 69 -1.78 -2.94 -11.49
C THR A 69 -1.45 -3.92 -10.37
N GLN A 70 -2.07 -5.10 -10.38
CA GLN A 70 -1.71 -6.19 -9.45
C GLN A 70 -0.21 -6.52 -9.52
N ALA A 71 0.37 -6.58 -10.74
CA ALA A 71 1.79 -6.87 -10.91
C ALA A 71 2.70 -5.81 -10.28
N ASP A 72 2.25 -4.55 -10.23
CA ASP A 72 2.97 -3.48 -9.54
C ASP A 72 2.94 -3.67 -8.03
N LEU A 73 1.79 -4.07 -7.48
CA LEU A 73 1.63 -4.37 -6.06
C LEU A 73 2.45 -5.59 -5.64
N GLU A 74 2.48 -6.65 -6.45
CA GLU A 74 3.33 -7.83 -6.19
C GLU A 74 4.82 -7.48 -6.25
N THR A 75 5.21 -6.60 -7.18
CA THR A 75 6.60 -6.13 -7.25
C THR A 75 6.96 -5.31 -6.00
N PHE A 76 6.06 -4.42 -5.58
CA PHE A 76 6.26 -3.62 -4.37
C PHE A 76 6.30 -4.50 -3.12
N LYS A 77 5.40 -5.49 -3.00
CA LYS A 77 5.36 -6.51 -1.95
C LYS A 77 6.69 -7.23 -1.84
N PHE A 78 7.15 -7.78 -2.96
CA PHE A 78 8.40 -8.54 -3.01
C PHE A 78 9.58 -7.70 -2.51
N ILE A 79 9.66 -6.43 -2.90
CA ILE A 79 10.73 -5.53 -2.45
C ILE A 79 10.59 -5.21 -0.96
N TRP A 80 9.38 -4.86 -0.50
CA TRP A 80 9.10 -4.58 0.91
C TRP A 80 9.47 -5.75 1.81
N ASP A 81 8.97 -6.94 1.50
CA ASP A 81 9.18 -8.15 2.29
C ASP A 81 10.68 -8.47 2.41
N ASN A 82 11.45 -8.26 1.34
CA ASN A 82 12.91 -8.43 1.37
C ASN A 82 13.64 -7.37 2.20
N VAL A 83 13.10 -6.14 2.32
CA VAL A 83 13.63 -5.12 3.23
C VAL A 83 13.39 -5.54 4.68
N VAL A 84 12.17 -6.01 4.99
CA VAL A 84 11.78 -6.52 6.31
C VAL A 84 12.61 -7.74 6.71
N ASP A 85 12.77 -8.72 5.81
CA ASP A 85 13.59 -9.93 6.06
C ASP A 85 15.07 -9.59 6.33
N ALA A 86 15.53 -8.42 5.87
CA ALA A 86 16.89 -7.94 6.12
C ALA A 86 17.02 -7.11 7.43
N VAL A 87 15.96 -6.94 8.22
CA VAL A 87 16.05 -6.31 9.55
C VAL A 87 16.30 -7.37 10.62
N PRO A 88 17.27 -7.16 11.54
CA PRO A 88 17.48 -8.09 12.66
C PRO A 88 16.22 -8.27 13.52
N SER A 89 16.00 -9.50 13.98
CA SER A 89 14.86 -9.83 14.84
C SER A 89 14.85 -9.00 16.14
N GLY A 90 13.66 -8.57 16.56
CA GLY A 90 13.47 -7.78 17.78
C GLY A 90 13.68 -6.27 17.60
N ILE A 91 14.05 -5.80 16.40
CA ILE A 91 14.12 -4.37 16.09
C ILE A 91 12.73 -3.80 15.80
N LEU A 92 11.97 -4.47 14.93
CA LEU A 92 10.59 -4.11 14.62
C LEU A 92 9.65 -4.69 15.69
N THR A 93 8.62 -3.92 16.00
CA THR A 93 7.63 -4.20 17.04
C THR A 93 6.22 -4.06 16.47
N SER A 94 5.21 -4.59 17.17
CA SER A 94 3.81 -4.48 16.72
C SER A 94 3.37 -3.03 16.48
N VAL A 95 3.90 -2.07 17.25
CA VAL A 95 3.64 -0.64 17.08
C VAL A 95 4.06 -0.14 15.69
N ASP A 96 5.17 -0.65 15.15
CA ASP A 96 5.64 -0.28 13.81
C ASP A 96 4.63 -0.75 12.74
N GLY A 97 4.15 -1.99 12.85
CA GLY A 97 3.12 -2.54 11.96
C GLY A 97 1.77 -1.83 12.08
N GLU A 98 1.35 -1.46 13.29
CA GLU A 98 0.13 -0.68 13.54
C GLU A 98 0.20 0.71 12.88
N GLU A 99 1.33 1.41 12.99
CA GLU A 99 1.53 2.72 12.36
C GLU A 99 1.45 2.61 10.83
N TRP A 100 2.13 1.64 10.21
CA TRP A 100 2.05 1.45 8.76
C TRP A 100 0.65 1.08 8.28
N ASN A 101 -0.10 0.31 9.06
CA ASN A 101 -1.49 -0.02 8.76
C ASN A 101 -2.42 1.20 8.88
N GLN A 102 -2.19 2.08 9.84
CA GLN A 102 -2.91 3.36 9.93
C GLN A 102 -2.62 4.25 8.73
N ILE A 103 -1.36 4.36 8.31
CA ILE A 103 -0.95 5.12 7.11
C ILE A 103 -1.57 4.49 5.87
N SER A 104 -1.47 3.18 5.68
CA SER A 104 -2.05 2.47 4.54
C SER A 104 -3.56 2.71 4.43
N THR A 105 -4.29 2.57 5.55
CA THR A 105 -5.74 2.74 5.61
C THR A 105 -6.14 4.18 5.33
N SER A 106 -5.46 5.16 5.93
CA SER A 106 -5.75 6.59 5.73
C SER A 106 -5.54 7.06 4.29
N ASN A 107 -4.70 6.35 3.54
CA ASN A 107 -4.39 6.64 2.14
C ASN A 107 -5.07 5.69 1.15
N ASN A 108 -6.02 4.87 1.60
CA ASN A 108 -6.77 3.94 0.75
C ASN A 108 -5.88 2.99 -0.06
N MET A 109 -4.75 2.58 0.50
CA MET A 109 -3.82 1.72 -0.23
C MET A 109 -4.44 0.31 -0.41
N PRO A 110 -4.17 -0.36 -1.55
CA PRO A 110 -4.71 -1.68 -1.86
C PRO A 110 -3.94 -2.80 -1.17
N PHE A 111 -3.32 -2.54 -0.02
CA PHE A 111 -2.54 -3.50 0.75
C PHE A 111 -2.57 -3.15 2.24
N TYR A 112 -2.05 -4.04 3.08
CA TYR A 112 -1.83 -3.81 4.50
C TYR A 112 -0.59 -4.59 4.95
N PHE A 113 -0.23 -4.54 6.22
CA PHE A 113 0.93 -5.22 6.78
C PHE A 113 0.50 -6.24 7.82
N GLY A 114 0.96 -7.48 7.67
CA GLY A 114 0.68 -8.58 8.60
C GLY A 114 1.48 -8.48 9.91
N ASP A 115 1.24 -9.42 10.81
CA ASP A 115 1.93 -9.51 12.11
C ASP A 115 3.44 -9.76 11.98
N ASP A 116 3.87 -10.30 10.83
CA ASP A 116 5.27 -10.50 10.47
C ASP A 116 5.86 -9.30 9.72
N PHE A 117 5.15 -8.17 9.71
CA PHE A 117 5.51 -6.91 9.03
C PHE A 117 5.52 -6.99 7.50
N LYS A 118 5.17 -8.15 6.92
CA LYS A 118 5.11 -8.34 5.47
C LYS A 118 3.85 -7.75 4.88
N MET A 119 3.97 -7.30 3.64
CA MET A 119 2.86 -6.65 2.97
C MET A 119 1.86 -7.69 2.44
N ILE A 120 0.56 -7.46 2.57
CA ILE A 120 -0.50 -8.33 2.05
C ILE A 120 -1.36 -7.48 1.11
N VAL A 121 -1.48 -7.91 -0.14
CA VAL A 121 -2.29 -7.21 -1.16
C VAL A 121 -3.76 -7.56 -0.96
N ARG A 122 -4.64 -6.55 -0.97
CA ARG A 122 -6.09 -6.74 -0.83
C ARG A 122 -6.66 -7.25 -2.16
N GLY A 123 -7.40 -8.36 -2.13
CA GLY A 123 -8.00 -8.95 -3.34
C GLY A 123 -7.66 -10.41 -3.60
N GLU A 124 -7.04 -11.09 -2.63
CA GLU A 124 -7.04 -12.57 -2.53
C GLU A 124 -8.31 -13.08 -1.83
#